data_AF-A0A257TVV0-F1
#
_entry.id   AF-A0A257TVV0-F1
#
_cell.length_a   1.000
_cell.length_b   1.000
_cell.length_c   1.000
_cell.angle_alpha   90.00
_cell.angle_beta   90.00
_cell.angle_gamma   90.00
#
_symmetry.space_group_name_H-M   'P 1'
#
loop_
_entity.id
_entity.type
_entity.pdbx_description
1 polymer ?
#
loop_
_entity_poly.entity_id
_entity_poly.type
_entity_poly.pdbx_seq_one_letter_code
_entity_poly.pdbx_strand_id
1 'polypeptide(L)'
;MQPLKFNEEFATVYDAAAGLAKSSGAHAVLLLLDGPTDWQQLRQHAAGERVIVAADTPEQLAGAHAAGLLPVVLDMAESPVYDKLSQALLEAVADEFVRPGARVVAVYSGFEARALDSISVIDLGDHLGRLTVRDLQQLETRVPLDTLQTVVNLALEIGR
;
A
#
# COMPACT_ATOMS: atom_id res chain seq x y z
N MET A 1 7.56 10.46 19.59
CA MET A 1 7.00 10.35 18.22
C MET A 1 6.47 11.71 17.82
N GLN A 2 6.94 12.29 16.71
CA GLN A 2 6.40 13.57 16.23
C GLN A 2 5.31 13.31 15.19
N PRO A 3 4.14 13.95 15.28
CA PRO A 3 3.12 13.86 14.24
C PRO A 3 3.64 14.49 12.95
N LEU A 4 3.26 13.91 11.81
CA LEU A 4 3.48 14.50 10.50
C LEU A 4 2.45 15.63 10.34
N LYS A 5 2.91 16.83 9.99
CA LYS A 5 2.00 17.96 9.78
C LYS A 5 1.40 17.84 8.38
N PHE A 6 0.08 17.88 8.29
CA PHE A 6 -0.61 18.05 7.02
C PHE A 6 -0.48 19.53 6.60
N ASN A 7 0.59 19.85 5.88
CA ASN A 7 0.87 21.18 5.35
C ASN A 7 0.37 21.31 3.90
N GLU A 8 0.48 22.51 3.33
CA GLU A 8 0.06 22.78 1.94
C GLU A 8 0.81 21.92 0.92
N GLU A 9 2.08 21.63 1.16
CA GLU A 9 2.90 20.79 0.28
C GLU A 9 2.42 19.34 0.26
N PHE A 10 2.20 18.75 1.43
CA PHE A 10 1.58 17.42 1.54
C PHE A 10 0.21 17.43 0.87
N ALA A 11 -0.66 18.39 1.19
CA ALA A 11 -1.98 18.49 0.55
C ALA A 11 -1.86 18.51 -0.98
N THR A 12 -0.92 19.30 -1.53
CA THR A 12 -0.70 19.42 -2.98
C THR A 12 -0.25 18.10 -3.61
N VAL A 13 0.74 17.43 -3.01
CA VAL A 13 1.24 16.13 -3.53
C VAL A 13 0.15 15.07 -3.41
N TYR A 14 -0.60 15.07 -2.32
CA TYR A 14 -1.68 14.11 -2.10
C TYR A 14 -2.85 14.31 -3.07
N ASP A 15 -3.25 15.56 -3.32
CA ASP A 15 -4.28 15.91 -4.30
C ASP A 15 -3.86 15.51 -5.72
N ALA A 16 -2.58 15.71 -6.07
CA ALA A 16 -2.02 15.25 -7.34
C ALA A 16 -2.08 13.71 -7.45
N ALA A 17 -1.76 12.99 -6.38
CA ALA A 17 -1.84 11.53 -6.33
C ALA A 17 -3.27 11.01 -6.45
N ALA A 18 -4.24 11.66 -5.79
CA ALA A 18 -5.65 11.32 -5.89
C ALA A 18 -6.19 11.57 -7.31
N GLY A 19 -5.81 12.69 -7.95
CA GLY A 19 -6.11 12.95 -9.35
C GLY A 19 -5.49 11.94 -10.30
N LEU A 20 -4.24 11.52 -10.03
CA LEU A 20 -3.55 10.49 -10.79
C LEU A 20 -4.21 9.12 -10.63
N ALA A 21 -4.66 8.77 -9.43
CA ALA A 21 -5.38 7.53 -9.17
C ALA A 21 -6.67 7.46 -9.99
N LYS A 22 -7.47 8.54 -9.94
CA LYS A 22 -8.71 8.64 -10.71
C LYS A 22 -8.49 8.55 -12.22
N SER A 23 -7.49 9.26 -12.75
CA SER A 23 -7.21 9.29 -14.20
C SER A 23 -6.58 8.01 -14.73
N SER A 24 -5.78 7.30 -13.91
CA SER A 24 -5.12 6.06 -14.29
C SER A 24 -5.97 4.80 -14.02
N GLY A 25 -7.17 4.97 -13.44
CA GLY A 25 -8.05 3.88 -13.04
C GLY A 25 -7.46 3.04 -11.89
N ALA A 26 -6.65 3.66 -11.03
CA ALA A 26 -6.09 2.98 -9.87
C ALA A 26 -7.21 2.58 -8.90
N HIS A 27 -7.00 1.46 -8.22
CA HIS A 27 -7.95 0.93 -7.24
C HIS A 27 -7.83 1.62 -5.87
N ALA A 28 -6.64 2.14 -5.55
CA ALA A 28 -6.35 2.79 -4.29
C ALA A 28 -5.17 3.76 -4.39
N VAL A 29 -5.11 4.69 -3.45
CA VAL A 29 -3.93 5.48 -3.11
C VAL A 29 -3.31 4.91 -1.84
N LEU A 30 -2.01 4.63 -1.86
CA LEU A 30 -1.23 4.19 -0.70
C LEU A 30 -0.36 5.34 -0.23
N LEU A 31 -0.41 5.69 1.05
CA LEU A 31 0.54 6.61 1.68
C LEU A 31 1.45 5.82 2.62
N LEU A 32 2.76 5.90 2.40
CA LEU A 32 3.75 5.43 3.37
C LEU A 32 4.13 6.59 4.29
N LEU A 33 3.79 6.47 5.57
CA LEU A 33 3.89 7.55 6.56
C LEU A 33 4.94 7.25 7.63
N ASP A 34 5.74 8.26 7.95
CA ASP A 34 6.74 8.23 9.02
C ASP A 34 6.16 8.68 10.39
N GLY A 35 4.84 8.61 10.57
CA GLY A 35 4.15 8.99 11.80
C GLY A 35 2.66 9.32 11.64
N PRO A 36 1.95 9.54 12.77
CA PRO A 36 0.54 9.87 12.74
C PRO A 36 0.31 11.26 12.13
N THR A 37 -0.82 11.44 11.46
CA THR A 37 -1.24 12.70 10.84
C THR A 37 -2.74 12.95 11.07
N ASP A 38 -3.29 14.02 10.50
CA ASP A 38 -4.72 14.29 10.53
C ASP A 38 -5.47 13.38 9.54
N TRP A 39 -6.04 12.29 10.07
CA TRP A 39 -6.79 11.31 9.27
C TRP A 39 -8.05 11.88 8.63
N GLN A 40 -8.69 12.88 9.24
CA GLN A 40 -9.90 13.49 8.72
C GLN A 40 -9.57 14.34 7.49
N GLN A 41 -8.47 15.09 7.54
CA GLN A 41 -7.99 15.84 6.38
C GLN A 41 -7.61 14.91 5.23
N LEU A 42 -6.88 13.83 5.50
CA LEU A 42 -6.58 12.81 4.48
C LEU A 42 -7.86 12.26 3.84
N ARG A 43 -8.88 11.92 4.64
CA ARG A 43 -10.13 11.38 4.10
C ARG A 43 -10.90 12.40 3.26
N GLN A 44 -10.88 13.68 3.62
CA GLN A 44 -11.54 14.74 2.86
C GLN A 44 -10.91 14.96 1.48
N HIS A 45 -9.57 14.96 1.42
CA HIS A 45 -8.83 15.14 0.17
C HIS A 45 -8.88 13.90 -0.75
N ALA A 46 -9.14 12.71 -0.20
CA ALA A 46 -9.25 11.46 -0.95
C ALA A 46 -10.42 11.40 -1.96
N ALA A 47 -11.36 12.34 -1.95
CA ALA A 47 -12.48 12.45 -2.89
C ALA A 47 -13.29 11.16 -3.19
N GLY A 48 -13.30 10.20 -2.24
CA GLY A 48 -14.00 8.92 -2.36
C GLY A 48 -13.13 7.72 -2.76
N GLU A 49 -11.86 7.94 -3.10
CA GLU A 49 -10.90 6.87 -3.39
C GLU A 49 -10.65 5.99 -2.15
N ARG A 50 -10.20 4.75 -2.39
CA ARG A 50 -9.69 3.89 -1.31
C ARG A 50 -8.31 4.39 -0.91
N VAL A 51 -8.11 4.61 0.38
CA VAL A 51 -6.85 5.14 0.90
C VAL A 51 -6.27 4.15 1.87
N ILE A 52 -5.07 3.68 1.54
CA ILE A 52 -4.26 2.80 2.35
C ILE A 52 -3.22 3.66 3.04
N VAL A 53 -3.06 3.50 4.35
CA VAL A 53 -2.03 4.20 5.12
C VAL A 53 -1.12 3.17 5.76
N ALA A 54 0.15 3.18 5.37
CA ALA A 54 1.16 2.26 5.85
C ALA A 54 2.12 2.99 6.79
N ALA A 55 2.43 2.38 7.93
CA ALA A 55 3.44 2.89 8.86
C ALA A 55 4.07 1.74 9.65
N ASP A 56 5.17 2.01 10.35
CA ASP A 56 5.95 0.97 11.02
C ASP A 56 5.28 0.44 12.30
N THR A 57 4.55 1.26 13.05
CA THR A 57 3.92 0.86 14.32
C THR A 57 2.40 1.07 14.36
N PRO A 58 1.65 0.23 15.09
CA PRO A 58 0.19 0.39 15.25
C PRO A 58 -0.20 1.75 15.84
N GLU A 59 0.62 2.30 16.74
CA GLU A 59 0.38 3.60 17.37
C GLU A 59 0.43 4.75 16.34
N GLN A 60 1.23 4.62 15.29
CA GLN A 60 1.29 5.60 14.20
C GLN A 60 0.01 5.60 13.35
N LEU A 61 -0.77 4.51 13.37
CA LEU A 61 -2.01 4.35 12.61
C LEU A 61 -3.26 4.39 13.49
N ALA A 62 -3.10 4.68 14.78
CA ALA A 62 -4.21 4.77 15.73
C ALA A 62 -5.26 5.78 15.24
N GLY A 63 -6.49 5.31 15.07
CA GLY A 63 -7.61 6.13 14.59
C GLY A 63 -7.78 6.19 13.07
N ALA A 64 -6.84 5.67 12.27
CA ALA A 64 -6.94 5.67 10.81
C ALA A 64 -8.17 4.89 10.32
N HIS A 65 -8.41 3.70 10.89
CA HIS A 65 -9.57 2.87 10.54
C HIS A 65 -10.90 3.57 10.87
N ALA A 66 -10.98 4.25 12.03
CA ALA A 66 -12.16 5.00 12.43
C ALA A 66 -12.45 6.20 11.52
N ALA A 67 -11.44 6.73 10.85
CA ALA A 67 -11.57 7.77 9.82
C ALA A 67 -11.94 7.22 8.42
N GLY A 68 -12.10 5.90 8.28
CA GLY A 68 -12.42 5.24 7.02
C GLY A 68 -11.23 5.02 6.09
N LEU A 69 -10.01 4.99 6.65
CA LEU A 69 -8.77 4.62 5.94
C LEU A 69 -8.45 3.14 6.19
N LEU A 70 -7.58 2.57 5.37
CA LEU A 70 -7.16 1.17 5.41
C LEU A 70 -5.73 1.09 5.97
N PRO A 71 -5.53 0.84 7.28
CA PRO A 71 -4.20 0.84 7.89
C PRO A 71 -3.44 -0.45 7.59
N VAL A 72 -2.14 -0.34 7.32
CA VAL A 72 -1.20 -1.45 7.14
C VAL A 72 0.03 -1.22 8.03
N VAL A 73 0.33 -2.16 8.93
CA VAL A 73 1.49 -2.06 9.84
C VAL A 73 2.65 -2.86 9.25
N LEU A 74 3.85 -2.27 9.20
CA LEU A 74 5.00 -2.89 8.53
C LEU A 74 6.06 -3.48 9.47
N ASP A 75 6.28 -2.91 10.65
CA ASP A 75 7.40 -3.28 11.53
C ASP A 75 8.77 -3.30 10.81
N MET A 76 9.02 -2.30 9.96
CA MET A 76 10.18 -2.24 9.06
C MET A 76 10.95 -0.92 9.18
N ALA A 77 11.02 -0.32 10.38
CA ALA A 77 11.51 1.05 10.57
C ALA A 77 12.85 1.38 9.88
N GLU A 78 13.80 0.45 9.92
CA GLU A 78 15.15 0.58 9.36
C GLU A 78 15.28 0.12 7.89
N SER A 79 14.19 -0.36 7.28
CA SER A 79 14.20 -0.85 5.91
C SER A 79 14.16 0.29 4.89
N PRO A 80 14.79 0.10 3.71
CA PRO A 80 14.64 1.00 2.57
C PRO A 80 13.17 1.24 2.20
N VAL A 81 12.88 2.44 1.69
CA VAL A 81 11.52 2.83 1.24
C VAL A 81 10.94 1.85 0.22
N TYR A 82 11.77 1.34 -0.70
CA TYR A 82 11.34 0.35 -1.68
C TYR A 82 10.83 -0.95 -1.03
N ASP A 83 11.52 -1.43 0.00
CA ASP A 83 11.15 -2.65 0.73
C ASP A 83 9.87 -2.41 1.54
N LYS A 84 9.77 -1.25 2.22
CA LYS A 84 8.54 -0.83 2.92
C LYS A 84 7.34 -0.75 1.98
N LEU A 85 7.49 -0.15 0.80
CA LEU A 85 6.43 -0.06 -0.20
C LEU A 85 6.03 -1.45 -0.70
N SER A 86 7.01 -2.31 -0.98
CA SER A 86 6.75 -3.67 -1.43
C SER A 86 5.96 -4.46 -0.39
N GLN A 87 6.37 -4.39 0.89
CA GLN A 87 5.62 -5.01 1.98
C GLN A 87 4.23 -4.40 2.14
N ALA A 88 4.09 -3.07 2.09
CA ALA A 88 2.80 -2.42 2.26
C ALA A 88 1.78 -2.82 1.18
N LEU A 89 2.23 -2.96 -0.07
CA LEU A 89 1.40 -3.44 -1.16
C LEU A 89 1.02 -4.92 -0.98
N LEU A 90 1.94 -5.71 -0.46
CA LEU A 90 1.76 -7.12 -0.20
C LEU A 90 0.70 -7.37 0.89
N GLU A 91 0.84 -6.69 2.03
CA GLU A 91 -0.13 -6.73 3.13
C GLU A 91 -1.49 -6.20 2.69
N ALA A 92 -1.51 -5.12 1.90
CA ALA A 92 -2.77 -4.61 1.36
C ALA A 92 -3.51 -5.60 0.44
N VAL A 93 -2.79 -6.52 -0.22
CA VAL A 93 -3.40 -7.64 -0.94
C VAL A 93 -3.89 -8.71 0.02
N ALA A 94 -3.08 -9.06 1.02
CA ALA A 94 -3.43 -10.06 2.03
C ALA A 94 -4.68 -9.69 2.83
N ASP A 95 -4.82 -8.41 3.19
CA ASP A 95 -5.97 -7.82 3.87
C ASP A 95 -7.16 -7.52 2.94
N GLU A 96 -7.08 -7.91 1.66
CA GLU A 96 -8.10 -7.69 0.63
C GLU A 96 -8.44 -6.20 0.36
N PHE A 97 -7.56 -5.28 0.77
CA PHE A 97 -7.70 -3.85 0.48
C PHE A 97 -7.58 -3.57 -1.01
N VAL A 98 -6.68 -4.29 -1.70
CA VAL A 98 -6.44 -4.24 -3.13
C VAL A 98 -6.42 -5.64 -3.75
N ARG A 99 -6.72 -5.72 -5.05
CA ARG A 99 -6.64 -6.97 -5.80
C ARG A 99 -5.21 -7.18 -6.31
N PRO A 100 -4.72 -8.42 -6.43
CA PRO A 100 -3.36 -8.70 -6.92
C PRO A 100 -3.02 -8.12 -8.30
N GLY A 101 -4.00 -7.93 -9.19
CA GLY A 101 -3.82 -7.32 -10.52
C GLY A 101 -4.24 -5.85 -10.60
N ALA A 102 -4.43 -5.19 -9.46
CA ALA A 102 -4.87 -3.80 -9.42
C ALA A 102 -3.70 -2.83 -9.63
N ARG A 103 -4.04 -1.61 -10.05
CA ARG A 103 -3.11 -0.49 -10.05
C ARG A 103 -3.24 0.31 -8.75
N VAL A 104 -2.12 0.71 -8.16
CA VAL A 104 -2.06 1.52 -6.93
C VAL A 104 -1.19 2.74 -7.20
N VAL A 105 -1.61 3.90 -6.70
CA VAL A 105 -0.77 5.11 -6.68
C VAL A 105 -0.17 5.23 -5.29
N ALA A 106 1.15 5.18 -5.17
CA ALA A 106 1.86 5.29 -3.90
C ALA A 106 2.43 6.70 -3.71
N VAL A 107 2.32 7.23 -2.50
CA VAL A 107 2.89 8.51 -2.06
C VAL A 107 3.80 8.23 -0.87
N TYR A 108 5.04 8.72 -0.91
CA TYR A 108 6.06 8.42 0.10
C TYR A 108 7.16 9.49 0.15
N SER A 109 7.97 9.42 1.20
CA SER A 109 9.20 10.21 1.37
C SER A 109 10.34 9.57 0.59
N GLY A 110 10.66 10.07 -0.60
CA GLY A 110 11.68 9.48 -1.48
C GLY A 110 13.07 10.11 -1.33
N PHE A 111 13.14 11.41 -1.02
CA PHE A 111 14.40 12.14 -0.88
C PHE A 111 14.60 12.69 0.52
N GLU A 112 13.59 13.35 1.08
CA GLU A 112 13.65 13.91 2.43
C GLU A 112 12.69 13.19 3.37
N ALA A 113 13.24 12.70 4.50
CA ALA A 113 12.44 12.02 5.50
C ALA A 113 11.32 12.94 5.99
N ARG A 114 10.10 12.39 6.09
CA ARG A 114 8.89 13.12 6.50
C ARG A 114 8.42 14.21 5.52
N ALA A 115 9.01 14.30 4.33
CA ALA A 115 8.49 15.10 3.22
C ALA A 115 7.92 14.13 2.18
N LEU A 116 6.60 14.02 2.11
CA LEU A 116 5.93 13.20 1.09
C LEU A 116 6.13 13.84 -0.28
N ASP A 117 7.27 13.58 -0.89
CA ASP A 117 7.81 14.28 -2.08
C ASP A 117 7.70 13.45 -3.36
N SER A 118 7.34 12.17 -3.24
CA SER A 118 7.42 11.20 -4.33
C SER A 118 6.08 10.51 -4.56
N ILE A 119 5.72 10.37 -5.84
CA ILE A 119 4.53 9.64 -6.31
C ILE A 119 4.97 8.56 -7.31
N SER A 120 4.46 7.34 -7.14
CA SER A 120 4.64 6.24 -8.08
C SER A 120 3.31 5.61 -8.48
N VAL A 121 3.17 5.22 -9.75
CA VAL A 121 2.04 4.41 -10.24
C VAL A 121 2.52 2.98 -10.42
N ILE A 122 1.91 2.06 -9.69
CA ILE A 122 2.38 0.68 -9.55
C ILE A 122 1.30 -0.27 -10.06
N ASP A 123 1.67 -1.13 -11.00
CA ASP A 123 0.84 -2.25 -11.42
C ASP A 123 1.18 -3.47 -10.56
N LEU A 124 0.25 -3.92 -9.73
CA LEU A 124 0.50 -5.02 -8.80
C LEU A 124 0.73 -6.34 -9.52
N GLY A 125 0.16 -6.56 -10.71
CA GLY A 125 0.40 -7.79 -11.46
C GLY A 125 1.88 -7.94 -11.84
N ASP A 126 2.45 -6.85 -12.35
CA ASP A 126 3.87 -6.79 -12.73
C ASP A 126 4.79 -6.76 -11.51
N HIS A 127 4.41 -6.02 -10.46
CA HIS A 127 5.22 -5.86 -9.24
C HIS A 127 5.29 -7.16 -8.45
N LEU A 128 4.12 -7.78 -8.17
CA LEU A 128 4.05 -9.04 -7.44
C LEU A 128 4.65 -10.21 -8.25
N GLY A 129 4.51 -10.19 -9.57
CA GLY A 129 5.11 -11.21 -10.45
C GLY A 129 6.64 -11.25 -10.43
N ARG A 130 7.30 -10.21 -9.91
CA ARG A 130 8.77 -10.13 -9.76
C ARG A 130 9.26 -10.55 -8.37
N LEU A 131 8.35 -10.81 -7.43
CA LEU A 131 8.71 -11.21 -6.07
C LEU A 131 9.32 -12.61 -6.06
N THR A 132 10.32 -12.79 -5.20
CA THR A 132 11.00 -14.07 -5.03
C THR A 132 10.20 -14.99 -4.10
N VAL A 133 10.53 -16.28 -4.11
CA VAL A 133 9.96 -17.26 -3.16
C VAL A 133 10.15 -16.82 -1.70
N ARG A 134 11.25 -16.11 -1.39
CA ARG A 134 11.51 -15.58 -0.05
C ARG A 134 10.53 -14.48 0.33
N ASP A 135 10.22 -13.57 -0.59
CA ASP A 135 9.26 -12.49 -0.38
C ASP A 135 7.84 -13.05 -0.22
N LEU A 136 7.51 -14.09 -1.00
CA LEU A 136 6.25 -14.81 -0.89
C LEU A 136 6.14 -15.64 0.40
N GLN A 137 7.24 -16.10 1.00
CA GLN A 137 7.21 -16.83 2.27
C GLN A 137 6.92 -15.95 3.48
N GLN A 138 7.16 -14.64 3.37
CA GLN A 138 6.77 -13.68 4.40
C GLN A 138 5.26 -13.42 4.40
N LEU A 139 4.53 -13.89 3.38
CA LEU A 139 3.07 -13.89 3.36
C LEU A 139 2.54 -14.89 4.39
N GLU A 140 1.94 -14.40 5.48
CA GLU A 140 1.02 -15.20 6.31
C GLU A 140 -0.34 -15.41 5.60
N THR A 141 -0.34 -15.66 4.28
CA THR A 141 -1.59 -15.76 3.53
C THR A 141 -2.22 -17.15 3.63
N ARG A 142 -3.53 -17.17 3.87
CA ARG A 142 -4.37 -18.33 3.63
C ARG A 142 -4.67 -18.38 2.14
N VAL A 143 -3.93 -19.18 1.38
CA VAL A 143 -4.23 -19.38 -0.04
C VAL A 143 -5.62 -20.03 -0.17
N PRO A 144 -6.57 -19.42 -0.90
CA PRO A 144 -7.89 -20.00 -1.14
C PRO A 144 -7.81 -21.40 -1.76
N LEU A 145 -8.70 -22.31 -1.35
CA LEU A 145 -8.61 -23.73 -1.70
C LEU A 145 -8.82 -23.98 -3.20
N ASP A 146 -9.60 -23.14 -3.87
CA ASP A 146 -9.82 -23.11 -5.32
C ASP A 146 -8.55 -22.68 -6.09
N THR A 147 -7.79 -21.74 -5.54
CA THR A 147 -6.49 -21.34 -6.08
C THR A 147 -5.49 -22.49 -5.98
N LEU A 148 -5.44 -23.17 -4.83
CA LEU A 148 -4.61 -24.37 -4.65
C LEU A 148 -4.99 -25.48 -5.65
N GLN A 149 -6.28 -25.73 -5.83
CA GLN A 149 -6.77 -26.71 -6.80
C GLN A 149 -6.37 -26.36 -8.23
N THR A 150 -6.46 -25.09 -8.61
CA THR A 150 -6.06 -24.59 -9.93
C THR A 150 -4.57 -24.83 -10.19
N VAL A 151 -3.71 -24.51 -9.23
CA VAL A 151 -2.26 -24.73 -9.34
C VAL A 151 -1.92 -26.22 -9.44
N VAL A 152 -2.57 -27.07 -8.65
CA VAL A 152 -2.36 -28.53 -8.70
C VAL A 152 -2.77 -29.10 -10.07
N ASN A 153 -3.92 -28.68 -10.60
CA ASN A 153 -4.37 -29.11 -11.92
C ASN A 153 -3.38 -28.69 -13.02
N LEU A 154 -2.93 -27.44 -12.97
CA LEU A 154 -1.93 -26.94 -13.92
C LEU A 154 -0.60 -27.70 -13.83
N ALA A 155 -0.12 -28.00 -12.62
CA ALA A 155 1.10 -28.78 -12.43
C ALA A 155 0.98 -30.21 -12.98
N LEU A 156 -0.20 -30.83 -12.83
CA LEU A 156 -0.49 -32.15 -13.41
C LEU A 156 -0.56 -32.11 -14.94
N GLU A 157 -1.06 -31.03 -15.53
CA GLU A 157 -1.06 -30.84 -16.98
C GLU A 157 0.35 -30.66 -17.53
N ILE A 158 1.20 -29.88 -16.86
CA ILE A 158 2.60 -29.67 -17.25
C ILE A 158 3.43 -30.96 -17.13
N GLY A 159 3.13 -31.80 -16.13
CA GLY A 159 3.87 -33.04 -15.88
C GLY A 159 3.49 -34.23 -16.75
N ARG A 160 2.47 -34.10 -17.61
CA ARG A 160 2.07 -35.12 -18.60
C ARG A 160 2.81 -34.94 -19.92
#